data_AF-A0A951T702-F1
#
_entry.id   AF-A0A951T702-F1
#
_cell.length_a   1.000
_cell.length_b   1.000
_cell.length_c   1.000
_cell.angle_alpha   90.00
_cell.angle_beta   90.00
_cell.angle_gamma   90.00
#
_symmetry.space_group_name_H-M   'P 1'
#
loop_
_entity.id
_entity.type
_entity.pdbx_description
1 polymer ?
#
loop_
_entity_poly.entity_id
_entity_poly.type
_entity_poly.pdbx_seq_one_letter_code
_entity_poly.pdbx_strand_id
1 'polypeptide(L)' 'MQVINTNTFSLNSQRHLNKNTQGLATALERLSSGLRINSAKDDAAGLAIAQRMESTGRGLTVALRNAADGISFAQTADGA' A
#
# COMPACT_ATOMS: atom_id res chain seq x y z
N MET A 1 -19.43 32.95 -32.41
CA MET A 1 -18.84 33.81 -31.36
C MET A 1 -17.45 33.30 -31.04
N GLN A 2 -16.41 34.02 -31.49
CA GLN A 2 -15.02 33.70 -31.18
C GLN A 2 -14.72 34.35 -29.83
N VAL A 3 -14.45 33.54 -28.81
CA VAL A 3 -14.21 34.00 -27.45
C VAL A 3 -12.76 34.52 -27.40
N ILE A 4 -12.55 35.81 -27.69
CA ILE A 4 -11.21 36.41 -27.83
C ILE A 4 -10.46 36.44 -26.48
N ASN A 5 -11.18 36.56 -25.36
CA ASN A 5 -10.59 36.65 -24.01
C ASN A 5 -10.44 35.33 -23.26
N THR A 6 -11.05 34.24 -23.72
CA THR A 6 -10.98 32.95 -23.01
C THR A 6 -10.88 31.83 -24.02
N ASN A 7 -9.66 31.35 -24.24
CA ASN A 7 -9.40 30.22 -25.11
C ASN A 7 -9.85 28.93 -24.42
N THR A 8 -11.07 28.49 -24.73
CA THR A 8 -11.69 27.28 -24.16
C THR A 8 -10.92 26.01 -24.53
N PHE A 9 -10.28 25.95 -25.70
CA PHE A 9 -9.42 24.83 -26.09
C PHE A 9 -8.15 24.77 -25.24
N SER A 10 -7.48 25.91 -25.01
CA SER A 10 -6.32 26.00 -24.12
C SER A 10 -6.68 25.63 -22.68
N LEU A 11 -7.81 26.13 -22.16
CA LEU A 11 -8.33 25.76 -20.85
C LEU A 11 -8.63 24.25 -20.74
N ASN A 12 -9.17 23.65 -21.79
CA ASN A 12 -9.42 22.20 -21.81
C ASN A 12 -8.11 21.41 -21.81
N SER A 13 -7.14 21.81 -22.64
CA SER A 13 -5.79 21.23 -22.63
C SER A 13 -5.13 21.37 -21.26
N GLN A 14 -5.27 22.51 -20.59
CA GLN A 14 -4.74 22.73 -19.24
C GLN A 14 -5.41 21.80 -18.20
N ARG A 15 -6.72 21.55 -18.30
CA ARG A 15 -7.43 20.59 -17.43
C ARG A 15 -6.94 19.16 -17.67
N HIS A 16 -6.76 18.76 -18.92
CA HIS A 16 -6.21 17.45 -19.27
C HIS A 16 -4.77 17.30 -18.76
N LEU A 17 -3.93 18.34 -18.91
CA LEU A 17 -2.58 18.37 -18.35
C LEU A 17 -2.61 18.21 -16.83
N ASN A 18 -3.44 18.98 -16.12
CA ASN A 18 -3.56 18.86 -14.67
C ASN A 18 -3.99 17.44 -14.23
N LYS A 19 -4.94 16.83 -14.94
CA LYS A 19 -5.37 15.44 -14.67
C LYS A 19 -4.22 14.45 -14.91
N ASN A 20 -3.46 14.62 -15.99
CA ASN A 20 -2.32 13.77 -16.30
C ASN A 20 -1.19 13.94 -15.27
N THR A 21 -0.91 15.17 -14.82
CA THR A 21 0.07 15.46 -13.78
C THR A 21 -0.31 14.80 -12.46
N GLN A 22 -1.60 14.83 -12.07
CA GLN A 22 -2.07 14.12 -10.88
C GLN A 22 -1.90 12.60 -11.02
N GLY A 23 -2.27 12.02 -12.17
CA GLY A 23 -2.06 10.60 -12.43
C GLY A 23 -0.59 10.19 -12.39
N LEU A 24 0.30 11.03 -12.94
CA LEU A 24 1.74 10.83 -12.89
C LEU A 24 2.27 10.86 -11.45
N ALA A 25 1.81 11.80 -10.62
CA ALA A 25 2.20 11.89 -9.22
C ALA A 25 1.84 10.62 -8.45
N THR A 26 0.62 10.08 -8.63
CA THR A 26 0.21 8.81 -8.02
C THR A 26 1.02 7.62 -8.54
N ALA A 27 1.35 7.60 -9.84
CA ALA A 27 2.19 6.54 -10.40
C ALA A 27 3.60 6.55 -9.81
N LEU A 28 4.19 7.74 -9.63
CA LEU A 28 5.49 7.92 -8.98
C LEU A 28 5.45 7.51 -7.50
N GLU A 29 4.37 7.84 -6.79
CA GLU A 29 4.19 7.44 -5.39
C GLU A 29 4.15 5.91 -5.24
N ARG A 30 3.40 5.22 -6.11
CA ARG A 30 3.33 3.75 -6.16
C ARG A 30 4.67 3.13 -6.55
N LEU A 31 5.38 3.73 -7.50
CA LEU A 31 6.71 3.27 -7.89
C LEU A 31 7.73 3.42 -6.74
N SER A 32 7.73 4.55 -6.04
CA SER A 32 8.67 4.83 -4.95
C SER A 32 8.44 3.96 -3.72
N SER A 33 7.19 3.63 -3.42
CA SER A 33 6.82 2.78 -2.28
C SER A 33 6.88 1.29 -2.62
N GLY A 34 6.78 0.94 -3.90
CA GLY A 34 6.59 -0.45 -4.35
C GLY A 34 5.23 -1.04 -3.97
N LEU A 35 4.36 -0.26 -3.31
CA LEU A 35 3.04 -0.68 -2.85
C LEU A 35 1.98 -0.20 -3.83
N ARG A 36 1.05 -1.10 -4.16
CA ARG A 36 -0.06 -0.78 -5.07
C ARG A 36 -1.13 0.09 -4.39
N ILE A 37 -1.27 -0.03 -3.07
CA ILE A 37 -2.20 0.71 -2.22
C ILE A 37 -1.37 1.53 -1.24
N ASN A 38 -1.21 2.83 -1.52
CA ASN A 38 -0.43 3.73 -0.68
C ASN A 38 -1.28 4.49 0.34
N SER A 39 -2.57 4.67 0.05
CA SER A 39 -3.47 5.40 0.93
C SER A 39 -4.78 4.65 1.15
N ALA A 40 -5.36 4.81 2.34
CA ALA A 40 -6.71 4.33 2.66
C ALA A 40 -7.79 4.98 1.76
N LYS A 41 -7.45 6.09 1.10
CA LYS A 41 -8.32 6.80 0.18
C LYS A 41 -8.48 6.08 -1.16
N ASP A 42 -7.47 5.31 -1.58
CA ASP A 42 -7.49 4.56 -2.85
C ASP A 42 -8.23 3.23 -2.72
N ASP A 43 -8.07 2.52 -1.61
CA ASP A 43 -8.76 1.27 -1.29
C ASP A 43 -8.71 0.96 0.21
N ALA A 44 -9.68 1.49 0.96
CA ALA A 44 -9.77 1.29 2.41
C ALA A 44 -9.91 -0.18 2.81
N ALA A 45 -10.66 -0.96 2.02
CA ALA A 45 -10.89 -2.38 2.28
C ALA A 45 -9.63 -3.21 2.01
N GLY A 46 -8.97 -2.96 0.87
CA GLY A 46 -7.70 -3.58 0.50
C GLY A 46 -6.59 -3.27 1.50
N LEU A 47 -6.51 -2.02 1.98
CA LEU A 47 -5.55 -1.64 3.01
C LEU A 47 -5.84 -2.34 4.35
N ALA A 48 -7.10 -2.40 4.78
CA ALA A 48 -7.47 -3.07 6.03
C ALA A 48 -7.17 -4.57 6.01
N ILE A 49 -7.41 -5.24 4.87
CA ILE A 49 -7.04 -6.64 4.68
C ILE A 49 -5.53 -6.81 4.71
N ALA A 50 -4.78 -5.96 4.01
CA ALA A 50 -3.32 -6.01 4.01
C ALA A 50 -2.74 -5.85 5.42
N GLN A 51 -3.24 -4.88 6.20
CA GLN A 51 -2.83 -4.69 7.60
C GLN A 51 -3.19 -5.90 8.48
N ARG A 52 -4.36 -6.50 8.29
CA ARG A 52 -4.75 -7.72 9.01
C ARG A 52 -3.84 -8.90 8.67
N MET A 53 -3.50 -9.06 7.39
CA MET A 53 -2.57 -10.10 6.94
C MET A 53 -1.17 -9.87 7.51
N GLU A 54 -0.69 -8.64 7.51
CA GLU A 54 0.59 -8.26 8.11
C GLU A 54 0.61 -8.57 9.62
N SER A 55 -0.45 -8.18 10.35
CA SER A 55 -0.61 -8.50 11.77
C SER A 55 -0.62 -10.01 12.03
N THR A 56 -1.34 -10.76 11.20
CA THR A 56 -1.38 -12.23 11.28
C THR A 56 0.01 -12.81 11.03
N GLY A 57 0.73 -12.32 10.02
CA GLY A 57 2.10 -12.74 9.70
C GLY A 57 3.06 -12.52 10.87
N ARG A 58 3.05 -11.33 11.49
CA ARG A 58 3.85 -11.04 12.69
C ARG A 58 3.48 -11.96 13.85
N GLY A 59 2.19 -12.21 14.05
CA GLY A 59 1.69 -13.14 15.06
C GLY A 59 2.20 -14.57 14.85
N LEU A 60 2.18 -15.06 13.60
CA LEU A 60 2.71 -16.37 13.22
C LEU A 60 4.22 -16.46 13.43
N THR A 61 4.98 -15.41 13.18
CA THR A 61 6.43 -15.39 13.47
C THR A 61 6.71 -15.60 14.97
N VAL A 62 5.92 -14.99 15.85
CA VAL A 62 6.04 -15.21 17.29
C VAL A 62 5.56 -16.61 17.68
N ALA A 63 4.45 -17.08 17.10
CA ALA A 63 3.97 -18.44 17.35
C ALA A 63 5.00 -19.50 16.96
N LEU A 64 5.70 -19.32 15.83
CA LEU A 64 6.78 -20.20 15.39
C LEU A 64 7.95 -20.19 16.37
N ARG A 65 8.35 -19.01 16.86
CA ARG A 65 9.38 -18.90 17.91
C ARG A 65 8.97 -19.64 19.18
N ASN A 66 7.75 -19.41 19.66
CA ASN A 66 7.23 -20.07 20.85
C ASN A 66 7.16 -21.60 20.67
N ALA A 67 6.82 -22.09 19.49
CA ALA A 67 6.84 -23.51 19.18
C ALA A 67 8.27 -24.08 19.20
N ALA A 68 9.24 -23.37 18.64
CA ALA A 68 10.64 -23.75 18.70
C ALA A 68 11.16 -23.79 20.15
N ASP A 69 10.80 -22.81 20.98
CA ASP A 69 11.15 -22.78 22.40
C ASP A 69 10.51 -23.95 23.15
N GLY A 70 9.25 -24.28 22.86
CA GLY A 70 8.56 -25.45 23.42
C GLY A 70 9.22 -26.78 23.03
N ILE A 71 9.67 -26.91 21.78
CA ILE A 71 10.44 -28.09 21.32
C ILE A 71 11.77 -28.18 22.06
N SER A 72 12.50 -27.07 22.18
CA SER A 72 13.78 -27.03 22.90
C SER A 72 13.61 -27.41 24.37
N PHE A 73 12.52 -26.97 25.00
CA PHE A 73 12.18 -27.35 26.37
C PHE A 73 11.91 -28.84 26.49
N ALA A 74 11.09 -29.41 25.60
CA ALA A 74 10.80 -30.84 25.58
C ALA A 74 12.07 -31.66 25.34
N GLN A 75 12.95 -31.26 24.42
CA GLN A 75 14.23 -31.92 24.18
C GLN A 75 15.15 -31.88 25.40
N THR A 76 15.15 -30.77 26.15
CA THR A 76 15.92 -30.67 27.40
C THR A 76 15.33 -31.57 28.48
N ALA A 77 13.99 -31.68 28.55
CA ALA A 77 13.30 -32.55 29.49
C ALA A 77 13.50 -34.04 29.17
N ASP A 78 13.51 -34.44 27.89
CA ASP A 78 13.77 -35.82 27.46
C ASP A 78 15.24 -36.23 27.61
N GLY A 79 16.16 -35.26 27.62
CA GLY A 79 17.61 -35.49 27.75
C GLY A 79 18.16 -35.48 29.19
N ALA A 80 17.33 -35.11 30.19
CA ALA A 80 17.67 -35.10 31.61
C ALA A 80 17.28 -36.40 32.30
#